data_AF-A0A5N5QFC3-F1
#
_entry.id   AF-A0A5N5QFC3-F1
#
_cell.length_a   1.000
_cell.length_b   1.000
_cell.length_c   1.000
_cell.angle_alpha   90.00
_cell.angle_beta   90.00
_cell.angle_gamma   90.00
#
_symmetry.space_group_name_H-M   'P 1'
#
loop_
_entity.id
_entity.type
_entity.pdbx_description
1 polymer ?
#
loop_
_entity_poly.entity_id
_entity_poly.type
_entity_poly.pdbx_seq_one_letter_code
_entity_poly.pdbx_strand_id
1 'polypeptide(L)'
;MSMLRSSPLVDPPPPYYTTAAALQAEHHDLAVTIQHLSDETIKIDNKFQAVYVELKCEEMFDQSSTVPSNEWKEIREIFTHLLWSARRAALAINSNTSGRTGPFSLAYGKTNSLWTAELTNTIIYAMADSRKSKEDKLDILKAFIEKAAPSLLSTNHAAEQMTLIKDRLQSFSKRYTAGMNSVIVATKAKIARLDKERKQQEKKEIDVRSPEPYNDYNGMKPIDYEVGIKIAQSYLENRINCRNALEEGIRGICINLDTIPDRVGSAFSALWLHEKNDAEKLYFIVENSPSGIVYGETIISGAYIRIIMALSYYGTNLTFAGP
;
A
#
# COMPACT_ATOMS: atom_id res chain seq x y z
N MET A 1 -27.51 -73.06 -5.27
CA MET A 1 -27.72 -71.74 -5.91
C MET A 1 -27.86 -70.70 -4.81
N SER A 2 -26.77 -70.04 -4.44
CA SER A 2 -26.78 -68.97 -3.43
C SER A 2 -26.79 -67.64 -4.18
N MET A 3 -27.82 -66.82 -3.94
CA MET A 3 -27.98 -65.52 -4.59
C MET A 3 -26.91 -64.55 -4.10
N LEU A 4 -26.09 -64.06 -5.03
CA LEU A 4 -25.24 -62.89 -4.85
C LEU A 4 -26.15 -61.66 -4.67
N ARG A 5 -26.10 -61.05 -3.48
CA ARG A 5 -26.65 -59.70 -3.27
C ARG A 5 -25.75 -58.72 -4.03
N SER A 6 -26.21 -58.28 -5.20
CA SER A 6 -25.67 -57.11 -5.87
C SER A 6 -25.88 -55.91 -4.95
N SER A 7 -24.78 -55.33 -4.44
CA SER A 7 -24.83 -54.00 -3.83
C SER A 7 -25.20 -53.00 -4.93
N PRO A 8 -26.04 -51.99 -4.67
CA PRO A 8 -26.30 -50.96 -5.66
C PRO A 8 -25.00 -50.21 -5.93
N LEU A 9 -24.59 -50.19 -7.21
CA LEU A 9 -23.58 -49.26 -7.72
C LEU A 9 -24.13 -47.86 -7.49
N VAL A 10 -23.67 -47.22 -6.42
CA VAL A 10 -23.89 -45.80 -6.17
C VAL A 10 -22.93 -45.07 -7.11
N ASP A 11 -23.48 -44.38 -8.11
CA ASP A 11 -22.68 -43.54 -8.99
C ASP A 11 -21.85 -42.55 -8.14
N PRO A 12 -20.53 -42.44 -8.39
CA PRO A 12 -19.71 -41.48 -7.67
C PRO A 12 -20.23 -40.07 -7.96
N PRO A 13 -20.22 -39.17 -6.96
CA PRO A 13 -20.65 -37.79 -7.17
C PRO A 13 -19.83 -37.15 -8.30
N PRO A 14 -20.42 -36.24 -9.09
CA PRO A 14 -19.72 -35.57 -10.17
C PRO A 14 -18.46 -34.87 -9.65
N PRO A 15 -17.36 -34.87 -10.42
CA PRO A 15 -16.10 -34.29 -9.98
C PRO A 15 -16.26 -32.78 -9.74
N TYR A 16 -15.58 -32.29 -8.70
CA TYR A 16 -15.60 -30.90 -8.24
C TYR A 16 -15.26 -29.86 -9.33
N TYR A 17 -14.43 -30.24 -10.30
CA TYR A 17 -14.13 -29.48 -11.53
C TYR A 17 -13.92 -30.43 -12.70
N THR A 18 -14.16 -29.97 -13.93
CA THR A 18 -13.89 -30.73 -15.17
C THR A 18 -12.41 -31.05 -15.36
N THR A 19 -11.49 -30.18 -14.89
CA THR A 19 -10.05 -30.47 -14.76
C THR A 19 -9.40 -29.66 -13.61
N ALA A 20 -8.39 -30.22 -12.94
CA ALA A 20 -7.61 -29.51 -11.92
C ALA A 20 -6.81 -28.32 -12.48
N ALA A 21 -6.55 -28.30 -13.79
CA ALA A 21 -5.76 -27.28 -14.47
C ALA A 21 -6.49 -25.92 -14.58
N ALA A 22 -7.82 -25.92 -14.78
CA ALA A 22 -8.61 -24.69 -14.88
C ALA A 22 -8.63 -23.93 -13.53
N LEU A 23 -8.87 -24.66 -12.44
CA LEU A 23 -8.82 -24.12 -11.07
C LEU A 23 -7.42 -23.53 -10.74
N GLN A 24 -6.35 -24.22 -11.18
CA GLN A 24 -4.98 -23.74 -10.97
C GLN A 24 -4.65 -22.47 -11.76
N ALA A 25 -5.21 -22.29 -12.96
CA ALA A 25 -5.01 -21.09 -13.77
C ALA A 25 -5.72 -19.86 -13.18
N GLU A 26 -6.99 -19.99 -12.80
CA GLU A 26 -7.75 -18.91 -12.15
C GLU A 26 -7.08 -18.46 -10.84
N HIS A 27 -6.62 -19.41 -10.03
CA HIS A 27 -5.88 -19.11 -8.81
C HIS A 27 -4.51 -18.47 -9.06
N HIS A 28 -3.86 -18.78 -10.19
CA HIS A 28 -2.58 -18.18 -10.55
C HIS A 28 -2.74 -16.69 -10.86
N ASP A 29 -3.73 -16.33 -11.68
CA ASP A 29 -3.99 -14.93 -12.06
C ASP A 29 -4.35 -14.09 -10.82
N LEU A 30 -5.13 -14.67 -9.91
CA LEU A 30 -5.49 -14.03 -8.64
C LEU A 30 -4.27 -13.82 -7.73
N ALA A 31 -3.41 -14.82 -7.60
CA ALA A 31 -2.18 -14.73 -6.82
C ALA A 31 -1.21 -13.66 -7.39
N VAL A 32 -1.09 -13.59 -8.72
CA VAL A 32 -0.28 -12.56 -9.40
C VAL A 32 -0.84 -11.17 -9.13
N THR A 33 -2.17 -11.00 -9.16
CA THR A 33 -2.82 -9.72 -8.88
C THR A 33 -2.55 -9.25 -7.44
N ILE A 34 -2.62 -10.15 -6.45
CA ILE A 34 -2.31 -9.86 -5.04
C ILE A 34 -0.83 -9.46 -4.86
N GLN A 35 0.10 -10.17 -5.53
CA GLN A 35 1.52 -9.83 -5.49
C GLN A 35 1.79 -8.46 -6.11
N HIS A 36 1.18 -8.16 -7.25
CA HIS A 36 1.33 -6.87 -7.92
C HIS A 36 0.78 -5.72 -7.08
N LEU A 37 -0.33 -5.94 -6.35
CA LEU A 37 -0.84 -5.00 -5.36
C LEU A 37 0.18 -4.77 -4.22
N SER A 38 0.85 -5.82 -3.74
CA SER A 38 1.93 -5.69 -2.74
C SER A 38 3.04 -4.76 -3.24
N ASP A 39 3.54 -5.02 -4.44
CA ASP A 39 4.66 -4.28 -5.01
C ASP A 39 4.31 -2.81 -5.26
N GLU A 40 3.08 -2.51 -5.66
CA GLU A 40 2.62 -1.13 -5.80
C GLU A 40 2.53 -0.38 -4.47
N THR A 41 2.00 -1.02 -3.43
CA THR A 41 1.93 -0.39 -2.10
C THR A 41 3.32 -0.06 -1.55
N ILE A 42 4.32 -0.91 -1.81
CA ILE A 42 5.72 -0.65 -1.47
C ILE A 42 6.29 0.51 -2.29
N LYS A 43 6.04 0.53 -3.61
CA LYS A 43 6.48 1.64 -4.47
C LYS A 43 5.92 2.98 -4.01
N ILE A 44 4.67 3.01 -3.55
CA ILE A 44 4.04 4.21 -3.01
C ILE A 44 4.69 4.62 -1.69
N ASP A 45 4.89 3.69 -0.76
CA ASP A 45 5.57 3.99 0.52
C ASP A 45 7.00 4.53 0.30
N ASN A 46 7.74 3.96 -0.65
CA ASN A 46 9.06 4.47 -1.03
C ASN A 46 9.02 5.91 -1.56
N LYS A 47 7.97 6.28 -2.34
CA LYS A 47 7.77 7.66 -2.79
C LYS A 47 7.43 8.58 -1.61
N PHE A 48 6.62 8.12 -0.65
CA PHE A 48 6.35 8.86 0.58
C PHE A 48 7.63 9.13 1.38
N GLN A 49 8.50 8.11 1.49
CA GLN A 49 9.80 8.25 2.16
C GLN A 49 10.72 9.21 1.42
N ALA A 50 10.77 9.16 0.10
CA ALA A 50 11.61 10.07 -0.70
C ALA A 50 11.23 11.55 -0.45
N VAL A 51 9.93 11.88 -0.50
CA VAL A 51 9.47 13.24 -0.21
C VAL A 51 9.76 13.65 1.23
N TYR A 52 9.63 12.73 2.19
CA TYR A 52 9.96 13.01 3.59
C TYR A 52 11.45 13.37 3.78
N VAL A 53 12.35 12.65 3.10
CA VAL A 53 13.79 12.93 3.16
C VAL A 53 14.10 14.31 2.58
N GLU A 54 13.51 14.66 1.43
CA GLU A 54 13.67 15.99 0.83
C GLU A 54 13.19 17.11 1.78
N LEU A 55 12.04 16.92 2.43
CA LEU A 55 11.53 17.88 3.43
C LEU A 55 12.50 18.02 4.62
N LYS A 56 13.01 16.91 5.15
CA LYS A 56 13.93 16.94 6.30
C LYS A 56 15.26 17.61 6.01
N CYS A 57 15.81 17.43 4.81
CA CYS A 57 17.02 18.13 4.38
C CYS A 57 16.84 19.66 4.42
N GLU A 58 15.68 20.17 4.01
CA GLU A 58 15.37 21.61 4.05
C GLU A 58 15.14 22.15 5.46
N GLU A 59 14.70 21.28 6.38
CA GLU A 59 14.35 21.61 7.76
C GLU A 59 15.49 21.34 8.75
N MET A 60 16.70 20.97 8.30
CA MET A 60 17.83 20.60 9.16
C MET A 60 18.16 21.62 10.26
N PHE A 61 17.69 22.87 10.14
CA PHE A 61 17.88 23.95 11.11
C PHE A 61 16.57 24.55 11.64
N ASP A 62 15.41 24.00 11.28
CA ASP A 62 14.09 24.45 11.73
C ASP A 62 13.51 23.45 12.75
N GLN A 63 13.45 23.86 14.01
CA GLN A 63 12.89 23.06 15.12
C GLN A 63 11.44 23.45 15.45
N SER A 64 10.76 24.22 14.59
CA SER A 64 9.38 24.62 14.84
C SER A 64 8.44 23.41 14.81
N SER A 65 7.40 23.43 15.63
CA SER A 65 6.37 22.37 15.62
C SER A 65 5.52 22.39 14.33
N THR A 66 5.62 23.46 13.55
CA THR A 66 4.88 23.71 12.31
C THR A 66 5.66 23.32 11.05
N VAL A 67 6.77 22.60 11.19
CA VAL A 67 7.56 22.18 10.03
C VAL A 67 6.74 21.28 9.09
N PRO A 68 6.84 21.50 7.76
CA PRO A 68 6.14 20.70 6.75
C PRO A 68 6.30 19.17 6.90
N SER A 69 7.44 18.68 7.39
CA SER A 69 7.65 17.23 7.60
C SER A 69 6.76 16.61 8.66
N ASN A 70 6.26 17.38 9.64
CA ASN A 70 5.31 16.88 10.64
C ASN A 70 3.95 16.61 9.99
N GLU A 71 3.45 17.56 9.19
CA GLU A 71 2.20 17.36 8.45
C GLU A 71 2.35 16.21 7.43
N TRP A 72 3.49 16.14 6.74
CA TRP A 72 3.78 15.02 5.83
C TRP A 72 3.73 13.67 6.54
N LYS A 73 4.28 13.60 7.76
CA LYS A 73 4.24 12.39 8.59
C LYS A 73 2.80 11.98 8.90
N GLU A 74 1.92 12.90 9.27
CA GLU A 74 0.50 12.60 9.50
C GLU A 74 -0.20 12.06 8.24
N ILE A 75 0.09 12.64 7.07
CA ILE A 75 -0.47 12.15 5.79
C ILE A 75 0.02 10.73 5.50
N ARG A 76 1.33 10.48 5.70
CA ARG A 76 1.91 9.15 5.52
C ARG A 76 1.33 8.15 6.53
N GLU A 77 1.12 8.54 7.78
CA GLU A 77 0.53 7.67 8.82
C GLU A 77 -0.86 7.17 8.41
N ILE A 78 -1.70 8.00 7.80
CA ILE A 78 -3.01 7.57 7.27
C ILE A 78 -2.84 6.46 6.22
N PHE A 79 -1.93 6.67 5.26
CA PHE A 79 -1.62 5.65 4.24
C PHE A 79 -1.06 4.37 4.88
N THR A 80 -0.12 4.50 5.83
CA THR A 80 0.47 3.37 6.56
C THR A 80 -0.59 2.60 7.36
N HIS A 81 -1.51 3.27 8.05
CA HIS A 81 -2.61 2.63 8.78
C HIS A 81 -3.55 1.85 7.86
N LEU A 82 -3.83 2.39 6.68
CA LEU A 82 -4.63 1.72 5.68
C LEU A 82 -3.93 0.45 5.17
N LEU A 83 -2.64 0.56 4.81
CA LEU A 83 -1.83 -0.59 4.40
C LEU A 83 -1.78 -1.65 5.49
N TRP A 84 -1.55 -1.27 6.75
CA TRP A 84 -1.54 -2.22 7.86
C TRP A 84 -2.89 -2.87 8.11
N SER A 85 -3.98 -2.17 7.85
CA SER A 85 -5.32 -2.74 8.00
C SER A 85 -5.61 -3.73 6.88
N ALA A 86 -5.23 -3.41 5.63
CA ALA A 86 -5.32 -4.33 4.50
C ALA A 86 -4.40 -5.56 4.67
N ARG A 87 -3.16 -5.36 5.12
CA ARG A 87 -2.20 -6.44 5.42
C ARG A 87 -2.67 -7.32 6.57
N ARG A 88 -3.19 -6.73 7.65
CA ARG A 88 -3.78 -7.50 8.76
C ARG A 88 -4.99 -8.30 8.29
N ALA A 89 -5.82 -7.75 7.41
CA ALA A 89 -6.90 -8.51 6.80
C ALA A 89 -6.35 -9.68 5.97
N ALA A 90 -5.32 -9.48 5.14
CA ALA A 90 -4.67 -10.55 4.38
C ALA A 90 -3.98 -11.62 5.25
N LEU A 91 -3.33 -11.22 6.35
CA LEU A 91 -2.73 -12.15 7.32
C LEU A 91 -3.80 -12.92 8.10
N ALA A 92 -4.90 -12.27 8.47
CA ALA A 92 -6.03 -12.93 9.12
C ALA A 92 -6.72 -13.95 8.19
N ILE A 93 -6.65 -13.73 6.87
CA ILE A 93 -7.05 -14.72 5.86
C ILE A 93 -6.11 -15.94 5.86
N ASN A 94 -4.83 -15.77 6.21
CA ASN A 94 -3.81 -16.83 6.29
C ASN A 94 -3.76 -17.53 7.67
N SER A 95 -4.03 -16.80 8.76
CA SER A 95 -3.87 -17.27 10.14
C SER A 95 -5.14 -17.93 10.67
N ASN A 96 -5.42 -19.15 10.22
CA ASN A 96 -6.24 -20.10 10.98
C ASN A 96 -5.68 -21.52 10.81
N THR A 97 -4.40 -21.68 11.16
CA THR A 97 -3.84 -22.94 11.64
C THR A 97 -4.10 -23.01 13.15
N SER A 98 -5.28 -23.49 13.51
CA SER A 98 -5.67 -23.69 14.91
C SER A 98 -4.80 -24.74 15.58
N GLY A 99 -4.33 -24.49 16.80
CA GLY A 99 -4.15 -25.49 17.86
C GLY A 99 -3.34 -26.78 17.59
N ARG A 100 -2.65 -26.93 16.45
CA ARG A 100 -1.76 -28.06 16.17
C ARG A 100 -0.44 -27.53 15.62
N THR A 101 0.54 -27.65 16.50
CA THR A 101 1.95 -27.28 16.39
C THR A 101 2.61 -27.74 15.10
N GLY A 102 2.91 -26.79 14.21
CA GLY A 102 4.02 -26.82 13.26
C GLY A 102 4.93 -25.62 13.51
N PRO A 103 6.22 -25.64 13.10
CA PRO A 103 7.27 -24.74 13.61
C PRO A 103 7.21 -23.28 13.13
N PHE A 104 6.14 -22.86 12.43
CA PHE A 104 5.98 -21.50 11.89
C PHE A 104 4.71 -20.80 12.42
N SER A 105 4.44 -20.92 13.73
CA SER A 105 3.37 -20.16 14.37
C SER A 105 3.93 -18.81 14.87
N LEU A 106 3.64 -17.73 14.14
CA LEU A 106 3.78 -16.37 14.66
C LEU A 106 2.50 -16.02 15.41
N ALA A 107 2.62 -15.77 16.71
CA ALA A 107 1.53 -15.42 17.60
C ALA A 107 0.93 -14.05 17.25
N TYR A 108 -0.09 -14.03 16.39
CA TYR A 108 -0.99 -12.90 16.23
C TYR A 108 -2.37 -13.30 16.77
N GLY A 109 -2.98 -12.40 17.55
CA GLY A 109 -4.15 -12.66 18.38
C GLY A 109 -5.35 -13.24 17.63
N LYS A 110 -6.24 -13.91 18.38
CA LYS A 110 -7.53 -14.45 17.91
C LYS A 110 -8.38 -13.35 17.25
N THR A 111 -8.28 -13.22 15.93
CA THR A 111 -9.30 -12.57 15.12
C THR A 111 -10.23 -13.65 14.55
N ASN A 112 -11.53 -13.48 14.76
CA ASN A 112 -12.56 -14.34 14.18
C ASN A 112 -12.42 -14.40 12.65
N SER A 113 -12.64 -15.60 12.10
CA SER A 113 -12.20 -16.11 10.80
C SER A 113 -12.42 -15.20 9.58
N LEU A 114 -11.50 -15.27 8.62
CA LEU A 114 -11.67 -14.67 7.30
C LEU A 114 -11.38 -15.69 6.18
N TRP A 115 -12.48 -16.26 5.68
CA TRP A 115 -12.78 -16.87 4.37
C TRP A 115 -11.83 -17.90 3.79
N THR A 116 -10.62 -17.57 3.31
CA THR A 116 -9.76 -18.56 2.66
C THR A 116 -9.39 -19.67 3.63
N ALA A 117 -8.91 -19.32 4.83
CA ALA A 117 -8.64 -20.31 5.87
C ALA A 117 -9.92 -20.99 6.40
N GLU A 118 -11.09 -20.34 6.32
CA GLU A 118 -12.36 -20.96 6.70
C GLU A 118 -12.80 -22.00 5.66
N LEU A 119 -12.75 -21.65 4.37
CA LEU A 119 -13.02 -22.53 3.25
C LEU A 119 -12.03 -23.70 3.22
N THR A 120 -10.72 -23.43 3.25
CA THR A 120 -9.68 -24.47 3.15
C THR A 120 -9.52 -25.29 4.42
N ASN A 121 -9.50 -24.67 5.60
CA ASN A 121 -9.15 -25.38 6.84
C ASN A 121 -10.36 -25.85 7.63
N THR A 122 -11.56 -25.35 7.34
CA THR A 122 -12.78 -25.73 8.06
C THR A 122 -13.80 -26.39 7.13
N ILE A 123 -14.21 -25.74 6.05
CA ILE A 123 -15.30 -26.21 5.19
C ILE A 123 -14.88 -27.42 4.38
N ILE A 124 -13.79 -27.34 3.61
CA ILE A 124 -13.31 -28.43 2.77
C ILE A 124 -13.04 -29.69 3.62
N TYR A 125 -12.41 -29.55 4.77
CA TYR A 125 -12.21 -30.67 5.71
C TYR A 125 -13.53 -31.20 6.30
N ALA A 126 -14.49 -30.32 6.62
CA ALA A 126 -15.80 -30.75 7.10
C ALA A 126 -16.56 -31.55 6.03
N MET A 127 -16.40 -31.22 4.75
CA MET A 127 -17.04 -31.95 3.64
C MET A 127 -16.48 -33.36 3.48
N ALA A 128 -15.19 -33.54 3.75
CA ALA A 128 -14.51 -34.83 3.74
C ALA A 128 -14.76 -35.67 5.00
N ASP A 129 -15.11 -35.06 6.14
CA ASP A 129 -15.31 -35.79 7.41
C ASP A 129 -16.52 -36.73 7.33
N SER A 130 -16.26 -38.03 7.45
CA SER A 130 -17.30 -39.08 7.44
C SER A 130 -18.13 -39.12 8.73
N ARG A 131 -17.71 -38.43 9.79
CA ARG A 131 -18.41 -38.36 11.07
C ARG A 131 -19.48 -37.26 11.11
N LYS A 132 -19.43 -36.30 10.19
CA LYS A 132 -20.44 -35.23 10.07
C LYS A 132 -21.60 -35.72 9.23
N SER A 133 -22.82 -35.45 9.70
CA SER A 133 -24.02 -35.73 8.91
C SER A 133 -24.06 -34.88 7.64
N LYS A 134 -24.86 -35.31 6.66
CA LYS A 134 -25.07 -34.54 5.43
C LYS A 134 -25.71 -33.19 5.74
N GLU A 135 -26.68 -33.17 6.65
CA GLU A 135 -27.40 -31.98 7.09
C GLU A 135 -26.45 -30.96 7.74
N ASP A 136 -25.58 -31.40 8.66
CA ASP A 136 -24.57 -30.51 9.28
C ASP A 136 -23.65 -29.87 8.23
N LYS A 137 -23.30 -30.63 7.18
CA LYS A 137 -22.43 -30.13 6.10
C LYS A 137 -23.14 -29.06 5.27
N LEU A 138 -24.41 -29.28 4.92
CA LEU A 138 -25.21 -28.31 4.19
C LEU A 138 -25.43 -27.02 5.00
N ASP A 139 -25.67 -27.13 6.30
CA ASP A 139 -25.81 -25.98 7.20
C ASP A 139 -24.53 -25.14 7.27
N ILE A 140 -23.36 -25.79 7.38
CA ILE A 140 -22.05 -25.11 7.37
C ILE A 140 -21.83 -24.36 6.06
N LEU A 141 -22.10 -24.99 4.93
CA LEU A 141 -21.94 -24.39 3.61
C LEU A 141 -22.89 -23.23 3.40
N LYS A 142 -24.16 -23.38 3.79
CA LYS A 142 -25.17 -22.32 3.70
C LYS A 142 -24.78 -21.10 4.52
N ALA A 143 -24.32 -21.31 5.76
CA ALA A 143 -23.84 -20.25 6.62
C ALA A 143 -22.64 -19.48 6.00
N PHE A 144 -21.75 -20.17 5.29
CA PHE A 144 -20.63 -19.53 4.59
C PHE A 144 -21.08 -18.75 3.35
N ILE A 145 -21.97 -19.31 2.53
CA ILE A 145 -22.48 -18.69 1.30
C ILE A 145 -23.27 -17.41 1.60
N GLU A 146 -24.01 -17.38 2.72
CA GLU A 146 -24.80 -16.24 3.18
C GLU A 146 -23.96 -15.13 3.84
N LYS A 147 -22.67 -15.38 4.13
CA LYS A 147 -21.78 -14.39 4.72
C LYS A 147 -21.59 -13.20 3.77
N ALA A 148 -21.72 -11.97 4.27
CA ALA A 148 -21.43 -10.78 3.48
C ALA A 148 -19.92 -10.58 3.31
N ALA A 149 -19.46 -10.08 2.18
CA ALA A 149 -18.04 -9.75 1.93
C ALA A 149 -17.48 -8.74 2.96
N PRO A 150 -16.16 -8.76 3.29
CA PRO A 150 -15.59 -7.77 4.20
C PRO A 150 -15.57 -6.40 3.51
N SER A 151 -16.18 -5.40 4.15
CA SER A 151 -16.19 -4.03 3.62
C SER A 151 -14.79 -3.42 3.50
N LEU A 152 -13.86 -3.83 4.36
CA LEU A 152 -12.52 -3.25 4.51
C LEU A 152 -11.59 -3.48 3.31
N LEU A 153 -11.91 -4.46 2.45
CA LEU A 153 -11.16 -4.79 1.23
C LEU A 153 -12.03 -4.61 -0.03
N SER A 154 -13.06 -3.77 0.06
CA SER A 154 -13.90 -3.42 -1.09
C SER A 154 -13.30 -2.30 -1.93
N THR A 155 -13.59 -2.28 -3.23
CA THR A 155 -13.23 -1.19 -4.15
C THR A 155 -13.68 0.16 -3.62
N ASN A 156 -14.91 0.25 -3.08
CA ASN A 156 -15.49 1.50 -2.60
C ASN A 156 -14.74 2.03 -1.38
N HIS A 157 -14.49 1.17 -0.39
CA HIS A 157 -13.75 1.58 0.80
C HIS A 157 -12.31 2.01 0.44
N ALA A 158 -11.64 1.26 -0.44
CA ALA A 158 -10.32 1.65 -0.93
C ALA A 158 -10.35 3.01 -1.65
N ALA A 159 -11.33 3.23 -2.54
CA ALA A 159 -11.49 4.49 -3.28
C ALA A 159 -11.74 5.70 -2.35
N GLU A 160 -12.57 5.54 -1.32
CA GLU A 160 -12.81 6.57 -0.31
C GLU A 160 -11.51 6.94 0.43
N GLN A 161 -10.74 5.94 0.85
CA GLN A 161 -9.48 6.18 1.57
C GLN A 161 -8.40 6.80 0.66
N MET A 162 -8.29 6.35 -0.60
CA MET A 162 -7.38 6.97 -1.57
C MET A 162 -7.74 8.43 -1.85
N THR A 163 -9.05 8.73 -1.99
CA THR A 163 -9.54 10.10 -2.20
C THR A 163 -9.13 11.00 -1.02
N LEU A 164 -9.36 10.55 0.23
CA LEU A 164 -8.96 11.29 1.42
C LEU A 164 -7.46 11.61 1.45
N ILE A 165 -6.61 10.65 1.11
CA ILE A 165 -5.16 10.84 1.07
C ILE A 165 -4.78 11.83 -0.03
N LYS A 166 -5.38 11.71 -1.23
CA LYS A 166 -5.16 12.63 -2.34
C LYS A 166 -5.54 14.06 -2.00
N ASP A 167 -6.68 14.27 -1.34
CA ASP A 167 -7.13 15.60 -0.94
C ASP A 167 -6.15 16.25 0.05
N ARG A 168 -5.65 15.47 1.02
CA ARG A 168 -4.61 15.95 1.94
C ARG A 168 -3.29 16.26 1.24
N LEU A 169 -2.84 15.41 0.33
CA LEU A 169 -1.63 15.63 -0.47
C LEU A 169 -1.72 16.89 -1.33
N GLN A 170 -2.85 17.13 -1.98
CA GLN A 170 -3.09 18.33 -2.78
C GLN A 170 -3.12 19.60 -1.91
N SER A 171 -3.80 19.53 -0.77
CA SER A 171 -3.87 20.63 0.20
C SER A 171 -2.48 21.01 0.73
N PHE A 172 -1.68 19.99 1.11
CA PHE A 172 -0.29 20.15 1.53
C PHE A 172 0.57 20.76 0.41
N SER A 173 0.53 20.17 -0.79
CA SER A 173 1.31 20.63 -1.94
C SER A 173 1.05 22.10 -2.26
N LYS A 174 -0.23 22.51 -2.29
CA LYS A 174 -0.61 23.89 -2.56
C LYS A 174 -0.04 24.87 -1.53
N ARG A 175 -0.11 24.55 -0.23
CA ARG A 175 0.43 25.41 0.82
C ARG A 175 1.95 25.47 0.77
N TYR A 176 2.62 24.33 0.62
CA TYR A 176 4.07 24.26 0.56
C TYR A 176 4.62 25.03 -0.66
N THR A 177 4.04 24.81 -1.84
CA THR A 177 4.42 25.54 -3.07
C THR A 177 4.21 27.05 -2.91
N ALA A 178 3.11 27.48 -2.29
CA ALA A 178 2.87 28.91 -2.04
C ALA A 178 3.95 29.51 -1.10
N GLY A 179 4.29 28.81 -0.02
CA GLY A 179 5.38 29.20 0.90
C GLY A 179 6.73 29.30 0.18
N MET A 180 7.09 28.28 -0.59
CA MET A 180 8.33 28.25 -1.38
C MET A 180 8.39 29.37 -2.42
N ASN A 181 7.29 29.64 -3.13
CA ASN A 181 7.23 30.73 -4.10
C ASN A 181 7.44 32.10 -3.45
N SER A 182 6.92 32.31 -2.23
CA SER A 182 7.17 33.53 -1.46
C SER A 182 8.67 33.71 -1.14
N VAL A 183 9.33 32.64 -0.68
CA VAL A 183 10.78 32.64 -0.38
C VAL A 183 11.62 32.88 -1.64
N ILE A 184 11.24 32.26 -2.77
CA ILE A 184 11.88 32.44 -4.07
C ILE A 184 11.80 33.91 -4.51
N VAL A 185 10.62 34.53 -4.41
CA VAL A 185 10.42 35.95 -4.77
C VAL A 185 11.26 36.86 -3.86
N ALA A 186 11.25 36.62 -2.55
CA ALA A 186 12.06 37.39 -1.60
C ALA A 186 13.58 37.25 -1.87
N THR A 187 14.03 36.05 -2.21
CA THR A 187 15.45 35.79 -2.53
C THR A 187 15.87 36.48 -3.82
N LYS A 188 15.03 36.45 -4.88
CA LYS A 188 15.26 37.21 -6.12
C LYS A 188 15.36 38.71 -5.85
N ALA A 189 14.48 39.25 -5.01
CA ALA A 189 14.54 40.66 -4.60
C ALA A 189 15.84 41.00 -3.84
N LYS A 190 16.29 40.11 -2.94
CA LYS A 190 17.57 40.26 -2.22
C LYS A 190 18.77 40.28 -3.18
N ILE A 191 18.82 39.36 -4.15
CA ILE A 191 19.87 39.32 -5.18
C ILE A 191 19.89 40.64 -5.96
N ALA A 192 18.72 41.12 -6.41
CA ALA A 192 18.62 42.38 -7.14
C ALA A 192 19.09 43.59 -6.31
N ARG A 193 18.79 43.61 -5.01
CA ARG A 193 19.26 44.64 -4.09
C ARG A 193 20.78 44.61 -3.94
N LEU A 194 21.37 43.44 -3.68
CA LEU A 194 22.82 43.27 -3.56
C LEU A 194 23.56 43.66 -4.84
N ASP A 195 23.03 43.32 -6.01
CA ASP A 195 23.61 43.71 -7.31
C ASP A 195 23.54 45.24 -7.53
N LYS A 196 22.46 45.89 -7.10
CA LYS A 196 22.34 47.35 -7.14
C LYS A 196 23.34 48.03 -6.19
N GLU A 197 23.48 47.51 -4.97
CA GLU A 197 24.44 48.00 -3.97
C GLU A 197 25.89 47.84 -4.47
N ARG A 198 26.23 46.69 -5.07
CA ARG A 198 27.54 46.45 -5.71
C ARG A 198 27.85 47.49 -6.78
N LYS A 199 26.91 47.71 -7.72
CA LYS A 199 27.04 48.73 -8.79
C LYS A 199 27.17 50.15 -8.25
N GLN A 200 26.55 50.47 -7.12
CA GLN A 200 26.68 51.78 -6.49
C GLN A 200 28.05 51.96 -5.82
N GLN A 201 28.59 50.91 -5.20
CA GLN A 201 29.95 50.94 -4.65
C GLN A 201 30.99 51.08 -5.76
N GLU A 202 30.90 50.29 -6.83
CA GLU A 202 31.78 50.38 -8.00
C GLU A 202 31.82 51.81 -8.57
N LYS A 203 30.66 52.47 -8.69
CA LYS A 203 30.58 53.88 -9.13
C LYS A 203 31.29 54.85 -8.16
N LYS A 204 31.08 54.69 -6.86
CA LYS A 204 31.74 55.54 -5.84
C LYS A 204 33.26 55.36 -5.84
N GLU A 205 33.74 54.13 -6.03
CA GLU A 205 35.19 53.85 -6.11
C GLU A 205 35.82 54.43 -7.39
N ILE A 206 35.07 54.52 -8.50
CA ILE A 206 35.51 55.19 -9.73
C ILE A 206 35.51 56.72 -9.56
N ASP A 207 34.48 57.30 -8.96
CA ASP A 207 34.38 58.75 -8.74
C ASP A 207 35.43 59.26 -7.72
N VAL A 208 35.90 58.41 -6.80
CA VAL A 208 36.97 58.73 -5.83
C VAL A 208 38.38 58.61 -6.42
N ARG A 209 38.55 58.00 -7.60
CA ARG A 209 39.86 57.91 -8.32
C ARG A 209 40.25 59.19 -9.07
N SER A 210 39.82 60.36 -8.60
CA SER A 210 40.40 61.64 -9.00
C SER A 210 41.70 61.88 -8.20
N PRO A 211 42.83 62.26 -8.82
CA PRO A 211 44.14 62.19 -8.18
C PRO A 211 44.37 63.41 -7.27
N GLU A 212 44.38 63.23 -5.95
CA GLU A 212 45.19 64.04 -5.02
C GLU A 212 45.38 63.30 -3.66
N PRO A 213 46.46 63.60 -2.91
CA PRO A 213 47.19 62.61 -2.13
C PRO A 213 46.63 62.38 -0.72
N TYR A 214 46.72 61.10 -0.32
CA TYR A 214 46.76 60.55 1.05
C TYR A 214 45.90 61.25 2.12
N ASN A 215 44.80 60.60 2.47
CA ASN A 215 44.37 60.55 3.86
C ASN A 215 43.95 59.14 4.25
N ASP A 216 44.52 58.71 5.36
CA ASP A 216 44.39 57.44 6.06
C ASP A 216 42.91 57.19 6.43
N TYR A 217 42.17 56.49 5.57
CA TYR A 217 40.79 56.08 5.85
C TYR A 217 40.75 54.69 6.47
N ASN A 218 40.60 54.70 7.80
CA ASN A 218 40.19 53.59 8.63
C ASN A 218 39.01 52.80 8.03
N GLY A 219 39.26 51.52 7.70
CA GLY A 219 38.66 50.44 8.47
C GLY A 219 37.21 50.01 8.21
N MET A 220 36.65 50.18 7.00
CA MET A 220 35.52 49.33 6.59
C MET A 220 36.02 48.22 5.68
N LYS A 221 35.97 46.96 6.18
CA LYS A 221 36.16 45.79 5.32
C LYS A 221 35.20 45.90 4.14
N PRO A 222 35.67 45.73 2.89
CA PRO A 222 34.79 45.67 1.74
C PRO A 222 33.72 44.60 1.99
N ILE A 223 32.45 44.99 1.88
CA ILE A 223 31.36 44.02 1.85
C ILE A 223 31.54 43.24 0.54
N ASP A 224 31.80 41.95 0.64
CA ASP A 224 31.94 41.08 -0.53
C ASP A 224 30.54 40.76 -1.09
N TYR A 225 29.99 41.73 -1.83
CA TYR A 225 28.69 41.61 -2.50
C TYR A 225 28.69 40.47 -3.51
N GLU A 226 29.84 40.14 -4.11
CA GLU A 226 29.93 39.03 -5.07
C GLU A 226 29.71 37.68 -4.38
N VAL A 227 30.37 37.46 -3.24
CA VAL A 227 30.14 36.27 -2.40
C VAL A 227 28.69 36.22 -1.91
N GLY A 228 28.14 37.35 -1.46
CA GLY A 228 26.75 37.43 -1.00
C GLY A 228 25.72 37.08 -2.10
N ILE A 229 25.95 37.55 -3.33
CA ILE A 229 25.13 37.22 -4.50
C ILE A 229 25.24 35.73 -4.85
N LYS A 230 26.45 35.17 -4.88
CA LYS A 230 26.67 33.73 -5.19
C LYS A 230 25.97 32.83 -4.18
N ILE A 231 26.07 33.13 -2.88
CA ILE A 231 25.38 32.36 -1.83
C ILE A 231 23.86 32.44 -2.03
N ALA A 232 23.32 33.63 -2.30
CA ALA A 232 21.89 33.80 -2.50
C ALA A 232 21.38 33.11 -3.79
N GLN A 233 22.18 33.06 -4.86
CA GLN A 233 21.88 32.33 -6.09
C GLN A 233 21.85 30.81 -5.87
N SER A 234 22.86 30.26 -5.17
CA SER A 234 22.87 28.84 -4.82
C SER A 234 21.66 28.46 -3.95
N TYR A 235 21.33 29.30 -2.96
CA TYR A 235 20.13 29.11 -2.15
C TYR A 235 18.84 29.16 -2.98
N LEU A 236 18.74 30.09 -3.93
CA LEU A 236 17.58 30.19 -4.84
C LEU A 236 17.43 28.93 -5.71
N GLU A 237 18.52 28.44 -6.29
CA GLU A 237 18.53 27.24 -7.13
C GLU A 237 18.10 26.00 -6.33
N ASN A 238 18.65 25.81 -5.13
CA ASN A 238 18.26 24.72 -4.25
C ASN A 238 16.77 24.76 -3.91
N ARG A 239 16.21 25.94 -3.59
CA ARG A 239 14.77 26.08 -3.28
C ARG A 239 13.87 25.77 -4.49
N ILE A 240 14.28 26.15 -5.69
CA ILE A 240 13.53 25.82 -6.92
C ILE A 240 13.57 24.30 -7.16
N ASN A 241 14.73 23.68 -7.02
CA ASN A 241 14.91 22.24 -7.22
C ASN A 241 14.08 21.44 -6.21
N CYS A 242 14.14 21.79 -4.92
CA CYS A 242 13.34 21.15 -3.87
C CYS A 242 11.83 21.26 -4.16
N ARG A 243 11.35 22.46 -4.49
CA ARG A 243 9.92 22.67 -4.83
C ARG A 243 9.48 21.76 -5.98
N ASN A 244 10.26 21.71 -7.06
CA ASN A 244 9.93 20.90 -8.24
C ASN A 244 9.96 19.39 -7.92
N ALA A 245 10.98 18.93 -7.17
CA ALA A 245 11.10 17.54 -6.75
C ALA A 245 9.92 17.10 -5.88
N LEU A 246 9.47 17.97 -4.97
CA LEU A 246 8.32 17.70 -4.11
C LEU A 246 7.01 17.67 -4.90
N GLU A 247 6.79 18.61 -5.82
CA GLU A 247 5.62 18.59 -6.70
C GLU A 247 5.57 17.32 -7.57
N GLU A 248 6.72 16.92 -8.11
CA GLU A 248 6.83 15.68 -8.89
C GLU A 248 6.59 14.44 -8.03
N GLY A 249 7.18 14.39 -6.83
CA GLY A 249 6.99 13.31 -5.87
C GLY A 249 5.52 13.14 -5.46
N ILE A 250 4.85 14.23 -5.09
CA ILE A 250 3.42 14.23 -4.72
C ILE A 250 2.55 13.80 -5.89
N ARG A 251 2.78 14.36 -7.09
CA ARG A 251 2.06 13.96 -8.30
C ARG A 251 2.25 12.46 -8.57
N GLY A 252 3.48 11.97 -8.44
CA GLY A 252 3.81 10.57 -8.60
C GLY A 252 3.15 9.65 -7.57
N ILE A 253 2.90 10.12 -6.35
CA ILE A 253 2.11 9.40 -5.34
C ILE A 253 0.64 9.36 -5.76
N CYS A 254 0.05 10.51 -6.10
CA CYS A 254 -1.36 10.60 -6.51
C CYS A 254 -1.70 9.68 -7.69
N ILE A 255 -0.86 9.64 -8.72
CA ILE A 255 -1.04 8.76 -9.88
C ILE A 255 -1.05 7.28 -9.45
N ASN A 256 -0.15 6.89 -8.55
CA ASN A 256 -0.08 5.52 -8.09
C ASN A 256 -1.24 5.15 -7.14
N LEU A 257 -1.79 6.11 -6.39
CA LEU A 257 -2.96 5.84 -5.53
C LEU A 257 -4.19 5.50 -6.38
N ASP A 258 -4.31 6.02 -7.60
CA ASP A 258 -5.44 5.75 -8.49
C ASP A 258 -5.51 4.29 -8.97
N THR A 259 -4.40 3.53 -8.91
CA THR A 259 -4.38 2.13 -9.33
C THR A 259 -4.83 1.16 -8.23
N ILE A 260 -4.87 1.61 -6.98
CA ILE A 260 -5.12 0.74 -5.82
C ILE A 260 -6.58 0.27 -5.74
N PRO A 261 -7.61 1.13 -5.87
CA PRO A 261 -9.00 0.70 -5.67
C PRO A 261 -9.42 -0.40 -6.65
N ASP A 262 -9.12 -0.22 -7.94
CA ASP A 262 -9.46 -1.20 -8.97
C ASP A 262 -8.79 -2.54 -8.69
N ARG A 263 -7.52 -2.54 -8.27
CA ARG A 263 -6.78 -3.77 -7.97
C ARG A 263 -7.22 -4.44 -6.69
N VAL A 264 -7.57 -3.68 -5.66
CA VAL A 264 -8.21 -4.23 -4.45
C VAL A 264 -9.54 -4.88 -4.82
N GLY A 265 -10.34 -4.22 -5.65
CA GLY A 265 -11.55 -4.77 -6.25
C GLY A 265 -11.30 -6.08 -6.98
N SER A 266 -10.40 -6.06 -7.97
CA SER A 266 -10.06 -7.20 -8.80
C SER A 266 -9.38 -8.34 -8.04
N ALA A 267 -8.69 -8.08 -6.93
CA ALA A 267 -8.03 -9.13 -6.14
C ALA A 267 -8.95 -9.69 -5.05
N PHE A 268 -9.41 -8.85 -4.13
CA PHE A 268 -10.11 -9.35 -2.94
C PHE A 268 -11.58 -9.65 -3.19
N SER A 269 -12.25 -8.89 -4.05
CA SER A 269 -13.64 -9.22 -4.43
C SER A 269 -13.68 -10.45 -5.32
N ALA A 270 -12.70 -10.61 -6.22
CA ALA A 270 -12.58 -11.82 -7.03
C ALA A 270 -12.24 -13.05 -6.19
N LEU A 271 -11.34 -12.93 -5.20
CA LEU A 271 -11.07 -13.98 -4.24
C LEU A 271 -12.34 -14.40 -3.50
N TRP A 272 -13.08 -13.43 -2.96
CA TRP A 272 -14.31 -13.70 -2.23
C TRP A 272 -15.38 -14.37 -3.12
N LEU A 273 -15.57 -13.87 -4.34
CA LEU A 273 -16.50 -14.45 -5.29
C LEU A 273 -16.09 -15.88 -5.67
N HIS A 274 -14.80 -16.11 -5.87
CA HIS A 274 -14.24 -17.42 -6.17
C HIS A 274 -14.53 -18.41 -5.04
N GLU A 275 -14.26 -18.03 -3.79
CA GLU A 275 -14.52 -18.85 -2.61
C GLU A 275 -16.00 -19.15 -2.41
N LYS A 276 -16.87 -18.17 -2.67
CA LYS A 276 -18.32 -18.36 -2.60
C LYS A 276 -18.81 -19.34 -3.68
N ASN A 277 -18.34 -19.18 -4.92
CA ASN A 277 -18.67 -20.09 -6.02
C ASN A 277 -18.21 -21.52 -5.72
N ASP A 278 -17.05 -21.67 -5.11
CA ASP A 278 -16.52 -22.96 -4.65
C ASP A 278 -17.38 -23.57 -3.54
N ALA A 279 -17.82 -22.78 -2.56
CA ALA A 279 -18.75 -23.23 -1.53
C ALA A 279 -20.12 -23.64 -2.12
N GLU A 280 -20.64 -22.90 -3.10
CA GLU A 280 -21.89 -23.24 -3.80
C GLU A 280 -21.76 -24.58 -4.58
N LYS A 281 -20.61 -24.82 -5.24
CA LYS A 281 -20.33 -26.11 -5.88
C LYS A 281 -20.24 -27.25 -4.86
N LEU A 282 -19.56 -27.03 -3.72
CA LEU A 282 -19.50 -28.02 -2.64
C LEU A 282 -20.91 -28.32 -2.12
N TYR A 283 -21.75 -27.30 -1.94
CA TYR A 283 -23.15 -27.46 -1.54
C TYR A 283 -23.91 -28.35 -2.51
N PHE A 284 -23.84 -28.06 -3.80
CA PHE A 284 -24.49 -28.87 -4.83
C PHE A 284 -24.01 -30.33 -4.80
N ILE A 285 -22.71 -30.58 -4.63
CA ILE A 285 -22.16 -31.94 -4.57
C ILE A 285 -22.64 -32.69 -3.33
N VAL A 286 -22.62 -32.06 -2.16
CA VAL A 286 -23.09 -32.67 -0.90
C VAL A 286 -24.58 -32.97 -0.98
N GLU A 287 -25.38 -32.03 -1.50
CA GLU A 287 -26.83 -32.16 -1.66
C GLU A 287 -27.20 -33.35 -2.56
N ASN A 288 -26.45 -33.57 -3.65
CA ASN A 288 -26.69 -34.65 -4.60
C ASN A 288 -25.95 -35.96 -4.27
N SER A 289 -25.08 -35.96 -3.25
CA SER A 289 -24.38 -37.16 -2.79
C SER A 289 -25.22 -37.96 -1.80
N PRO A 290 -25.31 -39.31 -1.94
CA PRO A 290 -26.01 -40.15 -0.97
C PRO A 290 -25.37 -40.15 0.43
N SER A 291 -24.05 -40.02 0.51
CA SER A 291 -23.31 -39.98 1.78
C SER A 291 -22.98 -38.56 2.25
N GLY A 292 -23.14 -37.56 1.38
CA GLY A 292 -22.66 -36.20 1.63
C GLY A 292 -21.14 -36.09 1.77
N ILE A 293 -20.38 -37.13 1.41
CA ILE A 293 -18.91 -37.11 1.44
C ILE A 293 -18.40 -36.58 0.10
N VAL A 294 -17.51 -35.59 0.18
CA VAL A 294 -16.78 -35.05 -0.98
C VAL A 294 -15.38 -35.64 -1.00
N TYR A 295 -15.01 -36.26 -2.12
CA TYR A 295 -13.66 -36.80 -2.35
C TYR A 295 -12.82 -35.78 -3.13
N GLY A 296 -11.50 -35.72 -2.86
CA GLY A 296 -10.58 -34.81 -3.56
C GLY A 296 -10.22 -33.53 -2.81
N GLU A 297 -10.43 -33.48 -1.50
CA GLU A 297 -10.08 -32.36 -0.60
C GLU A 297 -8.65 -31.81 -0.81
N THR A 298 -7.70 -32.69 -1.12
CA THR A 298 -6.27 -32.39 -1.29
C THR A 298 -5.98 -31.65 -2.59
N ILE A 299 -6.77 -31.88 -3.63
CA ILE A 299 -6.67 -31.17 -4.91
C ILE A 299 -7.18 -29.74 -4.74
N ILE A 300 -8.30 -29.58 -4.04
CA ILE A 300 -8.91 -28.26 -3.78
C ILE A 300 -8.00 -27.45 -2.85
N SER A 301 -7.59 -28.03 -1.72
CA SER A 301 -6.67 -27.40 -0.78
C SER A 301 -5.32 -27.06 -1.43
N GLY A 302 -4.81 -27.96 -2.29
CA GLY A 302 -3.57 -27.76 -3.04
C GLY A 302 -3.64 -26.60 -4.04
N ALA A 303 -4.81 -26.36 -4.65
CA ALA A 303 -4.99 -25.23 -5.55
C ALA A 303 -4.93 -23.88 -4.82
N TYR A 304 -5.49 -23.79 -3.59
CA TYR A 304 -5.47 -22.56 -2.80
C TYR A 304 -4.09 -22.18 -2.24
N ILE A 305 -3.10 -23.09 -2.25
CA ILE A 305 -1.75 -22.83 -1.73
C ILE A 305 -1.13 -21.58 -2.37
N ARG A 306 -1.30 -21.35 -3.68
CA ARG A 306 -0.74 -20.19 -4.37
C ARG A 306 -1.34 -18.87 -3.90
N ILE A 307 -2.66 -18.85 -3.69
CA ILE A 307 -3.38 -17.69 -3.15
C ILE A 307 -2.92 -17.42 -1.72
N ILE A 308 -2.83 -18.46 -0.89
CA ILE A 308 -2.35 -18.37 0.49
C ILE A 308 -0.92 -17.81 0.55
N MET A 309 -0.01 -18.28 -0.32
CA MET A 309 1.35 -17.75 -0.43
C MET A 309 1.35 -16.27 -0.86
N ALA A 310 0.52 -15.88 -1.82
CA ALA A 310 0.42 -14.49 -2.26
C ALA A 310 -0.14 -13.56 -1.17
N LEU A 311 -1.16 -14.00 -0.43
CA LEU A 311 -1.69 -13.28 0.72
C LEU A 311 -0.66 -13.17 1.85
N SER A 312 0.10 -14.24 2.10
CA SER A 312 1.21 -14.23 3.05
C SER A 312 2.29 -13.24 2.63
N TYR A 313 2.66 -13.23 1.35
CA TYR A 313 3.61 -12.26 0.80
C TYR A 313 3.07 -10.84 0.98
N TYR A 314 1.85 -10.54 0.56
CA TYR A 314 1.23 -9.22 0.74
C TYR A 314 1.22 -8.78 2.22
N GLY A 315 0.88 -9.69 3.12
CA GLY A 315 0.79 -9.43 4.56
C GLY A 315 2.14 -9.24 5.27
N THR A 316 3.21 -9.88 4.81
CA THR A 316 4.53 -9.88 5.46
C THR A 316 5.60 -9.08 4.73
N ASN A 317 5.41 -8.78 3.46
CA ASN A 317 6.35 -8.03 2.65
C ASN A 317 6.30 -6.54 3.02
N LEU A 318 7.17 -6.18 3.97
CA LEU A 318 7.30 -4.85 4.53
C LEU A 318 8.66 -4.28 4.16
N THR A 319 8.66 -3.12 3.51
CA THR A 319 9.80 -2.20 3.57
C THR A 319 9.82 -1.56 4.96
N PHE A 320 10.68 -2.08 5.85
CA PHE A 320 11.03 -1.39 7.08
C PHE A 320 11.82 -0.12 6.71
N ALA A 321 11.12 0.99 6.60
CA ALA A 321 11.70 2.30 6.86
C ALA A 321 10.99 2.82 8.10
N GLY A 322 11.66 2.69 9.26
CA GLY A 322 11.18 3.21 10.54
C GLY A 322 10.90 4.71 10.51
N PRO A 323 10.24 5.24 11.56
CA PRO A 323 9.87 6.65 11.66
C PRO A 323 11.04 7.62 11.55
#